data_AF-A0A267FK04-F1
#
_entry.id   AF-A0A267FK04-F1
#
_cell.length_a   1.000
_cell.length_b   1.000
_cell.length_c   1.000
_cell.angle_alpha   90.00
_cell.angle_beta   90.00
_cell.angle_gamma   90.00
#
_symmetry.space_group_name_H-M   'P 1'
#
loop_
_entity.id
_entity.type
_entity.pdbx_description
1 polymer ?
#
loop_
_entity_poly.entity_id
_entity_poly.type
_entity_poly.pdbx_seq_one_letter_code
_entity_poly.pdbx_strand_id
1 'polypeptide(L)'
;MRGGCAVPAEEFSRFQQTLCLSGRQTKLAAQFFRAWKGRKSIEPNLRSKLSAIDSALDDLFELTNLEMDCAKGKREMRSIVFCTDPLALIDRVMARRQVSADDGALIKVGIDSGGGFLKFCVSIVPAQGLKDQPTGSRSTYAEGACRFHFEDGGVRKLLLLAIAESVSESYDNLQQILNLLNLQGFSFCAAVDMKISNAILGLQCCSSTHPCPWCETARIDFSNPDRTNVLRSIGGIRLQAFEYQRTVEEKAPRNVSAAAFKNCVRPPLLEVPDSTMVLQAIPPMGLHLLLGVTNRLFEELDTQLRGLEDCQISTDDWLQQLGLRRPLQNGGNFAGNACECLLNGVDILIAMLAQHNVFSAMPVAHALRCFRDVKASCFGMSVCGDFENRVRAFEQAYIDLGIRVTPKVHAVIDHVVQFLNMSNIAGEPKKGLGFWSEQVVETAHHDFSSMWQDFRIDFHHPSYPDRLHKCVVAYCSRHA
;
A
#
# COMPACT_ATOMS: atom_id res chain seq x y z
N MET A 1 6.66 13.96 49.99
CA MET A 1 6.91 13.31 48.69
C MET A 1 5.75 12.36 48.42
N ARG A 2 4.84 12.70 47.48
CA ARG A 2 3.73 11.80 47.11
C ARG A 2 4.34 10.55 46.48
N GLY A 3 4.01 9.37 47.02
CA GLY A 3 4.52 8.09 46.52
C GLY A 3 4.08 7.88 45.07
N GLY A 4 5.00 8.12 44.13
CA GLY A 4 4.76 7.88 42.72
C GLY A 4 4.71 6.39 42.45
N CYS A 5 3.62 5.93 41.83
CA CYS A 5 3.53 4.58 41.29
C CYS A 5 4.70 4.35 40.30
N ALA A 6 5.30 3.16 40.33
CA ALA A 6 6.36 2.80 39.39
C ALA A 6 5.79 2.84 37.96
N VAL A 7 6.58 3.31 36.99
CA VAL A 7 6.16 3.27 35.58
C VAL A 7 5.94 1.80 35.17
N PRO A 8 4.72 1.40 34.74
CA PRO A 8 4.41 0.03 34.34
C PRO A 8 5.19 -0.41 33.10
N ALA A 9 5.40 -1.71 32.93
CA ALA A 9 6.05 -2.27 31.75
C ALA A 9 5.31 -1.94 30.44
N GLU A 10 3.98 -1.85 30.48
CA GLU A 10 3.15 -1.46 29.32
C GLU A 10 3.45 -0.03 28.86
N GLU A 11 3.50 0.93 29.78
CA GLU A 11 3.88 2.32 29.47
C GLU A 11 5.32 2.42 28.98
N PHE A 12 6.21 1.58 29.51
CA PHE A 12 7.60 1.52 29.05
C PHE A 12 7.73 0.87 27.66
N SER A 13 6.85 -0.07 27.31
CA SER A 13 6.76 -0.65 25.97
C SER A 13 6.26 0.38 24.96
N ARG A 14 5.23 1.17 25.32
CA ARG A 14 4.77 2.31 24.51
C ARG A 14 5.88 3.35 24.29
N PHE A 15 6.65 3.66 25.33
CA PHE A 15 7.83 4.53 25.23
C PHE A 15 8.88 3.96 24.27
N GLN A 16 9.18 2.66 24.37
CA GLN A 16 10.09 1.98 23.46
C GLN A 16 9.63 2.07 22.01
N GLN A 17 8.36 1.81 21.73
CA GLN A 17 7.78 1.86 20.38
C GLN A 17 7.76 3.28 19.82
N THR A 18 7.30 4.25 20.63
CA THR A 18 7.15 5.66 20.21
C THR A 18 8.49 6.26 19.79
N LEU A 19 9.58 5.88 20.47
CA LEU A 19 10.91 6.39 20.22
C LEU A 19 11.80 5.46 19.40
N CYS A 20 11.25 4.36 18.87
CA CYS A 20 11.99 3.36 18.10
C CYS A 20 13.25 2.84 18.82
N LEU A 21 13.17 2.60 20.13
CA LEU A 21 14.32 2.15 20.92
C LEU A 21 14.53 0.64 20.74
N SER A 22 15.77 0.25 20.44
CA SER A 22 16.20 -1.15 20.55
C SER A 22 16.04 -1.67 21.99
N GLY A 23 16.03 -2.99 22.17
CA GLY A 23 15.99 -3.58 23.52
C GLY A 23 17.16 -3.12 24.40
N ARG A 24 18.33 -2.86 23.80
CA ARG A 24 19.50 -2.31 24.49
C ARG A 24 19.29 -0.86 24.92
N GLN A 25 18.79 0.00 24.04
CA GLN A 25 18.48 1.39 24.37
C GLN A 25 17.38 1.49 25.42
N THR A 26 16.35 0.65 25.32
CA THR A 26 15.26 0.52 26.31
C THR A 26 15.81 0.15 27.69
N LYS A 27 16.74 -0.81 27.75
CA LYS A 27 17.42 -1.18 29.00
C LYS A 27 18.24 -0.01 29.57
N LEU A 28 18.98 0.71 28.73
CA LEU A 28 19.78 1.86 29.16
C LEU A 28 18.89 2.98 29.70
N ALA A 29 17.78 3.30 29.01
CA ALA A 29 16.79 4.26 29.48
C ALA A 29 16.23 3.86 30.85
N ALA A 30 15.86 2.57 31.01
CA ALA A 30 15.35 2.08 32.29
C ALA A 30 16.39 2.16 33.42
N GLN A 31 17.66 1.90 33.12
CA GLN A 31 18.76 2.04 34.08
C GLN A 31 18.97 3.50 34.49
N PHE A 32 18.92 4.42 33.53
CA PHE A 32 19.03 5.86 33.79
C PHE A 32 17.95 6.34 34.77
N PHE A 33 16.67 6.01 34.51
CA PHE A 33 15.58 6.40 35.41
C PHE A 33 15.65 5.75 36.80
N ARG A 34 16.14 4.51 36.90
CA ARG A 34 16.36 3.84 38.20
C ARG A 34 17.50 4.46 38.99
N ALA A 35 18.55 4.93 38.32
CA ALA A 35 19.65 5.65 38.95
C ALA A 35 19.21 7.05 39.41
N TRP A 36 18.44 7.75 38.59
CA TRP A 36 18.01 9.13 38.87
C TRP A 36 16.85 9.23 39.87
N LYS A 37 15.79 8.42 39.71
CA LYS A 37 14.55 8.49 40.51
C LYS A 37 14.41 7.36 41.54
N GLY A 38 15.42 6.49 41.64
CA GLY A 38 15.46 5.35 42.55
C GLY A 38 14.94 4.05 41.95
N ARG A 39 15.33 2.90 42.52
CA ARG A 39 15.04 1.56 41.96
C ARG A 39 13.55 1.27 41.74
N LYS A 40 12.67 1.91 42.52
CA LYS A 40 11.20 1.76 42.44
C LYS A 40 10.54 2.67 41.40
N SER A 41 11.31 3.47 40.65
CA SER A 41 10.77 4.38 39.63
C SER A 41 10.18 3.65 38.42
N ILE A 42 10.68 2.46 38.12
CA ILE A 42 10.19 1.58 37.06
C ILE A 42 9.89 0.23 37.66
N GLU A 43 8.82 -0.40 37.16
CA GLU A 43 8.37 -1.70 37.59
C GLU A 43 9.52 -2.75 37.65
N PRO A 44 9.56 -3.59 38.70
CA PRO A 44 10.53 -4.69 38.78
C PRO A 44 10.32 -5.71 37.65
N ASN A 45 11.36 -6.47 37.33
CA ASN A 45 11.33 -7.51 36.29
C ASN A 45 10.92 -7.01 34.89
N LEU A 46 11.12 -5.71 34.60
CA LEU A 46 10.79 -5.07 33.33
C LEU A 46 11.17 -5.92 32.11
N ARG A 47 12.37 -6.51 32.07
CA ARG A 47 12.81 -7.33 30.93
C ARG A 47 11.90 -8.53 30.67
N SER A 48 11.51 -9.24 31.73
CA SER A 48 10.61 -10.40 31.61
C SER A 48 9.21 -9.95 31.20
N LYS A 49 8.73 -8.82 31.72
CA LYS A 49 7.43 -8.26 31.34
C LYS A 49 7.39 -7.76 29.90
N LEU A 50 8.42 -7.07 29.43
CA LEU A 50 8.56 -6.67 28.03
C LEU A 50 8.62 -7.89 27.11
N SER A 51 9.33 -8.95 27.51
CA SER A 51 9.35 -10.20 26.75
C SER A 51 7.97 -10.87 26.68
N ALA A 52 7.18 -10.80 27.75
CA ALA A 52 5.82 -11.32 27.76
C ALA A 52 4.86 -10.49 26.89
N ILE A 53 5.07 -9.17 26.82
CA ILE A 53 4.37 -8.29 25.88
C ILE A 53 4.76 -8.65 24.44
N ASP A 54 6.05 -8.84 24.17
CA ASP A 54 6.54 -9.20 22.82
C ASP A 54 6.04 -10.57 22.35
N SER A 55 5.64 -11.47 23.27
CA SER A 55 5.08 -12.78 22.94
C SER A 55 3.55 -12.86 23.10
N ALA A 56 2.86 -11.73 23.23
CA ALA A 56 1.45 -11.70 23.62
C ALA A 56 0.47 -12.17 22.53
N LEU A 57 0.96 -12.45 21.33
CA LEU A 57 0.20 -12.99 20.19
C LEU A 57 0.81 -14.29 19.66
N ASP A 58 1.76 -14.90 20.37
CA ASP A 58 2.52 -16.08 19.92
C ASP A 58 1.59 -17.25 19.53
N ASP A 59 0.50 -17.41 20.28
CA ASP A 59 -0.52 -18.45 20.08
C ASP A 59 -1.29 -18.34 18.76
N LEU A 60 -1.20 -17.20 18.06
CA LEU A 60 -1.88 -16.95 16.80
C LEU A 60 -0.97 -17.07 15.58
N PHE A 61 0.33 -17.36 15.76
CA PHE A 61 1.29 -17.46 14.67
C PHE A 61 1.98 -18.81 14.64
N GLU A 62 2.00 -19.41 13.45
CA GLU A 62 2.70 -20.66 13.20
C GLU A 62 3.79 -20.48 12.14
N LEU A 63 4.65 -21.49 12.09
CA LEU A 63 5.73 -21.62 11.13
C LEU A 63 5.46 -22.84 10.25
N THR A 64 5.54 -22.65 8.94
CA THR A 64 5.56 -23.75 7.97
C THR A 64 6.67 -23.55 6.96
N ASN A 65 7.00 -24.59 6.19
CA ASN A 65 7.91 -24.50 5.07
C ASN A 65 7.19 -24.94 3.81
N LEU A 66 7.18 -24.08 2.78
CA LEU A 66 6.58 -24.38 1.48
C LEU A 66 7.61 -24.24 0.36
N GLU A 67 7.39 -24.94 -0.74
CA GLU A 67 8.18 -24.79 -1.95
C GLU A 67 7.67 -23.60 -2.77
N MET A 68 8.43 -22.50 -2.76
CA MET A 68 7.99 -21.20 -3.27
C MET A 68 8.82 -20.77 -4.49
N ASP A 69 8.16 -20.08 -5.43
CA ASP A 69 8.83 -19.44 -6.56
C ASP A 69 9.71 -18.29 -6.06
N CYS A 70 11.01 -18.40 -6.29
CA CYS A 70 12.00 -17.37 -5.97
C CYS A 70 12.46 -16.64 -7.25
N ALA A 71 13.43 -15.73 -7.11
CA ALA A 71 14.00 -15.02 -8.26
C ALA A 71 14.48 -16.00 -9.36
N LYS A 72 14.31 -15.58 -10.63
CA LYS A 72 14.76 -16.32 -11.82
C LYS A 72 14.12 -17.71 -12.01
N GLY A 73 12.89 -17.92 -11.52
CA GLY A 73 12.12 -19.14 -11.78
C GLY A 73 12.62 -20.38 -11.04
N LYS A 74 13.46 -20.20 -10.02
CA LYS A 74 13.89 -21.28 -9.14
C LYS A 74 12.86 -21.48 -8.04
N ARG A 75 12.46 -22.72 -7.80
CA ARG A 75 11.66 -23.09 -6.64
C ARG A 75 12.57 -23.53 -5.50
N GLU A 76 12.32 -23.01 -4.30
CA GLU A 76 13.09 -23.37 -3.11
C GLU A 76 12.16 -23.50 -1.90
N MET A 77 12.53 -24.37 -0.97
CA MET A 77 11.87 -24.41 0.33
C MET A 77 12.12 -23.09 1.07
N ARG A 78 11.03 -22.48 1.54
CA ARG A 78 11.04 -21.21 2.26
C ARG A 78 10.18 -21.31 3.50
N SER A 79 10.71 -20.77 4.59
CA SER A 79 9.98 -20.62 5.84
C SER A 79 8.97 -19.49 5.73
N ILE A 80 7.74 -19.79 6.14
CA ILE A 80 6.63 -18.86 6.15
C ILE A 80 6.13 -18.79 7.58
N VAL A 81 6.10 -17.58 8.12
CA VAL A 81 5.39 -17.30 9.37
C VAL A 81 4.06 -16.70 9.01
N PHE A 82 2.98 -17.27 9.53
CA PHE A 82 1.62 -16.86 9.18
C PHE A 82 0.70 -16.91 10.41
N CYS A 83 -0.34 -16.09 10.38
CA CYS A 83 -1.40 -16.06 11.36
C CYS A 83 -2.40 -17.17 11.05
N THR A 84 -2.64 -18.06 12.01
CA THR A 84 -3.52 -19.23 11.86
C THR A 84 -5.00 -18.86 11.94
N ASP A 85 -5.32 -17.79 12.66
CA ASP A 85 -6.67 -17.26 12.80
C ASP A 85 -6.65 -15.72 12.71
N PRO A 86 -6.69 -15.15 11.48
CA PRO A 86 -6.69 -13.71 11.30
C PRO A 86 -7.90 -13.00 11.95
N LEU A 87 -9.05 -13.67 12.09
CA LEU A 87 -10.23 -13.09 12.75
C LEU A 87 -9.97 -12.95 14.25
N ALA A 88 -9.48 -14.00 14.91
CA ALA A 88 -9.11 -13.93 16.33
C ALA A 88 -8.00 -12.90 16.60
N LEU A 89 -7.06 -12.72 15.66
CA LEU A 89 -6.07 -11.65 15.73
C LEU A 89 -6.74 -10.27 15.68
N ILE A 90 -7.64 -10.04 14.72
CA ILE A 90 -8.37 -8.77 14.57
C ILE A 90 -9.17 -8.48 15.84
N ASP A 91 -9.94 -9.44 16.35
CA ASP A 91 -10.76 -9.29 17.55
C ASP A 91 -9.91 -8.95 18.78
N ARG A 92 -8.79 -9.64 18.97
CA ARG A 92 -7.87 -9.41 20.08
C ARG A 92 -7.24 -8.02 20.00
N VAL A 93 -6.91 -7.54 18.80
CA VAL A 93 -6.37 -6.21 18.58
C VAL A 93 -7.44 -5.14 18.78
N MET A 94 -8.66 -5.32 18.27
CA MET A 94 -9.78 -4.41 18.49
C MET A 94 -10.07 -4.25 19.99
N ALA A 95 -10.07 -5.36 20.74
CA ALA A 95 -10.24 -5.34 22.19
C ALA A 95 -9.11 -4.55 22.89
N ARG A 96 -7.85 -4.74 22.49
CA ARG A 96 -6.70 -3.97 23.03
C ARG A 96 -6.78 -2.48 22.70
N ARG A 97 -7.27 -2.15 21.51
CA ARG A 97 -7.46 -0.77 21.03
C ARG A 97 -8.74 -0.12 21.54
N GLN A 98 -9.57 -0.85 22.29
CA GLN A 98 -10.86 -0.38 22.81
C GLN A 98 -11.80 0.09 21.70
N VAL A 99 -11.73 -0.56 20.53
CA VAL A 99 -12.67 -0.36 19.43
C VAL A 99 -13.88 -1.24 19.70
N SER A 100 -15.07 -0.63 19.84
CA SER A 100 -16.30 -1.39 20.06
C SER A 100 -16.62 -2.22 18.82
N ALA A 101 -17.06 -3.48 19.03
CA ALA A 101 -17.58 -4.30 17.94
C ALA A 101 -18.80 -3.64 17.26
N ASP A 102 -19.59 -2.89 18.03
CA ASP A 102 -20.78 -2.17 17.54
C ASP A 102 -20.43 -0.96 16.66
N ASP A 103 -19.23 -0.40 16.80
CA ASP A 103 -18.79 0.77 16.02
C ASP A 103 -18.42 0.40 14.58
N GLY A 104 -18.21 -0.89 14.30
CA GLY A 104 -17.75 -1.40 13.01
C GLY A 104 -16.31 -1.02 12.69
N ALA A 105 -15.63 -1.85 11.88
CA ALA A 105 -14.30 -1.55 11.37
C ALA A 105 -14.19 -1.97 9.91
N LEU A 106 -13.54 -1.13 9.11
CA LEU A 106 -13.07 -1.52 7.79
C LEU A 106 -11.73 -2.25 7.95
N ILE A 107 -11.70 -3.49 7.46
CA ILE A 107 -10.48 -4.28 7.37
C ILE A 107 -9.88 -4.11 5.97
N LYS A 108 -8.60 -3.76 5.93
CA LYS A 108 -7.83 -3.72 4.69
C LYS A 108 -6.72 -4.74 4.74
N VAL A 109 -6.63 -5.56 3.70
CA VAL A 109 -5.54 -6.50 3.51
C VAL A 109 -4.64 -5.96 2.40
N GLY A 110 -3.36 -5.81 2.70
CA GLY A 110 -2.37 -5.34 1.74
C GLY A 110 -1.25 -6.35 1.57
N ILE A 111 -0.67 -6.38 0.36
CA ILE A 111 0.33 -7.35 -0.05
C ILE A 111 1.40 -6.61 -0.84
N ASP A 112 2.66 -6.76 -0.46
CA ASP A 112 3.81 -6.17 -1.17
C ASP A 112 5.10 -6.97 -0.92
N SER A 113 6.04 -6.94 -1.88
CA SER A 113 7.35 -7.62 -1.83
C SER A 113 8.56 -6.72 -1.63
N GLY A 114 8.38 -5.51 -1.09
CA GLY A 114 9.48 -4.60 -0.77
C GLY A 114 10.52 -5.15 0.21
N GLY A 115 11.74 -4.60 0.19
CA GLY A 115 12.75 -4.86 1.23
C GLY A 115 13.18 -6.32 1.40
N GLY A 116 12.99 -7.16 0.37
CA GLY A 116 13.40 -8.58 0.37
C GLY A 116 12.39 -9.55 0.99
N PHE A 117 11.18 -9.11 1.33
CA PHE A 117 10.16 -9.95 1.93
C PHE A 117 8.80 -9.71 1.27
N LEU A 118 8.12 -10.79 0.89
CA LEU A 118 6.69 -10.76 0.60
C LEU A 118 5.94 -10.72 1.92
N LYS A 119 5.12 -9.69 2.13
CA LYS A 119 4.33 -9.49 3.33
C LYS A 119 2.85 -9.43 3.00
N PHE A 120 2.05 -10.07 3.84
CA PHE A 120 0.61 -9.89 3.90
C PHE A 120 0.35 -9.11 5.19
N CYS A 121 -0.31 -7.97 5.06
CA CYS A 121 -0.53 -7.05 6.17
C CYS A 121 -2.02 -6.78 6.34
N VAL A 122 -2.45 -6.50 7.56
CA VAL A 122 -3.83 -6.08 7.86
C VAL A 122 -3.84 -4.74 8.60
N SER A 123 -4.71 -3.84 8.12
CA SER A 123 -5.06 -2.59 8.79
C SER A 123 -6.50 -2.65 9.27
N ILE A 124 -6.74 -2.19 10.50
CA ILE A 124 -8.07 -2.13 11.13
C ILE A 124 -8.42 -0.65 11.28
N VAL A 125 -9.40 -0.19 10.50
CA VAL A 125 -9.82 1.22 10.47
C VAL A 125 -11.23 1.36 11.04
N PRO A 126 -11.43 1.97 12.23
CA PRO A 126 -12.76 2.15 12.82
C PRO A 126 -13.73 2.91 11.89
N ALA A 127 -15.01 2.48 11.84
CA ALA A 127 -15.96 2.99 10.84
C ALA A 127 -16.44 4.43 11.07
N GLN A 128 -16.45 4.91 12.33
CA GLN A 128 -16.79 6.31 12.67
C GLN A 128 -15.73 7.34 12.20
N GLY A 129 -14.75 6.90 11.41
CA GLY A 129 -13.60 7.72 11.05
C GLY A 129 -12.75 8.00 12.28
N LEU A 130 -11.64 8.70 12.04
CA LEU A 130 -10.79 9.25 13.09
C LEU A 130 -11.65 10.16 13.98
N LYS A 131 -12.26 9.63 15.05
CA LYS A 131 -12.81 10.49 16.12
C LYS A 131 -11.68 11.39 16.54
N ASP A 132 -11.82 12.69 16.23
CA ASP A 132 -10.97 13.78 16.65
C ASP A 132 -9.62 13.31 17.19
N GLN A 133 -8.66 13.02 16.30
CA GLN A 133 -7.29 13.20 16.75
C GLN A 133 -7.23 14.67 17.18
N PRO A 134 -6.92 14.98 18.44
CA PRO A 134 -6.84 16.37 18.86
C PRO A 134 -5.84 17.04 17.92
N THR A 135 -6.31 18.03 17.18
CA THR A 135 -5.55 18.84 16.22
C THR A 135 -4.43 19.64 16.89
N GLY A 136 -4.24 19.49 18.20
CA GLY A 136 -3.13 20.05 18.96
C GLY A 136 -1.92 19.12 18.93
N SER A 137 -0.76 19.65 18.54
CA SER A 137 0.53 18.95 18.57
C SER A 137 1.05 18.61 19.99
N ARG A 138 0.23 18.74 21.04
CA ARG A 138 0.60 18.61 22.45
C ARG A 138 -0.42 17.76 23.19
N SER A 139 0.03 16.60 23.69
CA SER A 139 -0.71 15.82 24.67
C SER A 139 -0.96 16.64 25.93
N THR A 140 -2.17 16.57 26.48
CA THR A 140 -2.43 17.16 27.80
C THR A 140 -1.84 16.27 28.90
N TYR A 141 -1.47 16.85 30.04
CA TYR A 141 -0.93 16.09 31.18
C TYR A 141 -1.91 15.01 31.69
N ALA A 142 -3.21 15.21 31.49
CA ALA A 142 -4.28 14.26 31.84
C ALA A 142 -4.39 13.08 30.86
N GLU A 143 -3.95 13.25 29.61
CA GLU A 143 -3.93 12.19 28.60
C GLU A 143 -2.78 11.21 28.80
N GLY A 144 -1.73 11.59 29.55
CA GLY A 144 -0.53 10.78 29.73
C GLY A 144 0.43 10.86 28.54
N ALA A 145 1.69 10.47 28.76
CA ALA A 145 2.68 10.46 27.69
C ALA A 145 2.32 9.37 26.64
N CYS A 146 2.41 9.71 25.34
CA CYS A 146 2.32 8.76 24.22
C CYS A 146 0.96 8.08 23.94
N ARG A 147 -0.16 8.55 24.52
CA ARG A 147 -1.47 7.85 24.43
C ARG A 147 -2.13 7.83 23.03
N PHE A 148 -1.79 8.76 22.13
CA PHE A 148 -2.43 8.91 20.82
C PHE A 148 -1.44 9.17 19.67
N HIS A 149 -0.23 8.61 19.75
CA HIS A 149 0.85 9.05 18.86
C HIS A 149 0.69 8.61 17.38
N PHE A 150 -0.18 7.64 17.09
CA PHE A 150 -0.27 7.01 15.78
C PHE A 150 -1.71 6.83 15.27
N GLU A 151 -1.91 7.16 14.00
CA GLU A 151 -3.16 6.97 13.25
C GLU A 151 -3.56 5.50 13.17
N ASP A 152 -4.86 5.18 13.29
CA ASP A 152 -5.37 3.80 13.32
C ASP A 152 -5.08 2.99 12.06
N GLY A 153 -5.03 3.66 10.92
CA GLY A 153 -4.59 3.08 9.64
C GLY A 153 -3.10 3.27 9.35
N GLY A 154 -2.30 3.83 10.27
CA GLY A 154 -0.89 4.11 10.05
C GLY A 154 0.00 2.87 10.21
N VAL A 155 1.23 2.94 9.68
CA VAL A 155 2.20 1.82 9.71
C VAL A 155 2.47 1.28 11.12
N ARG A 156 2.39 2.15 12.13
CA ARG A 156 2.62 1.84 13.55
C ARG A 156 1.50 1.03 14.20
N LYS A 157 0.41 0.79 13.48
CA LYS A 157 -0.71 -0.06 13.86
C LYS A 157 -1.00 -1.15 12.82
N LEU A 158 -0.09 -1.32 11.85
CA LEU A 158 -0.18 -2.37 10.84
C LEU A 158 0.27 -3.70 11.46
N LEU A 159 -0.45 -4.77 11.16
CA LEU A 159 -0.12 -6.12 11.60
C LEU A 159 0.29 -6.98 10.41
N LEU A 160 1.20 -7.91 10.64
CA LEU A 160 1.54 -8.95 9.67
C LEU A 160 0.56 -10.11 9.82
N LEU A 161 -0.02 -10.55 8.71
CA LEU A 161 -0.74 -11.81 8.59
C LEU A 161 0.20 -12.93 8.14
N ALA A 162 1.08 -12.67 7.17
CA ALA A 162 2.08 -13.63 6.73
C ALA A 162 3.33 -12.93 6.20
N ILE A 163 4.47 -13.62 6.27
CA ILE A 163 5.73 -13.13 5.72
C ILE A 163 6.61 -14.26 5.20
N ALA A 164 7.28 -14.02 4.07
CA ALA A 164 8.26 -14.91 3.47
C ALA A 164 9.43 -14.13 2.83
N GLU A 165 10.67 -14.55 3.09
CA GLU A 165 11.87 -13.87 2.55
C GLU A 165 12.22 -14.35 1.14
N SER A 166 12.57 -13.39 0.28
CA SER A 166 13.12 -13.63 -1.07
C SER A 166 12.24 -14.50 -1.97
N VAL A 167 10.92 -14.43 -1.80
CA VAL A 167 9.94 -15.08 -2.68
C VAL A 167 9.35 -14.07 -3.67
N SER A 168 8.91 -14.57 -4.83
CA SER A 168 8.30 -13.76 -5.88
C SER A 168 6.80 -13.54 -5.65
N GLU A 169 6.26 -12.46 -6.21
CA GLU A 169 4.83 -12.17 -6.30
C GLU A 169 4.16 -12.97 -7.44
N SER A 170 4.30 -14.29 -7.41
CA SER A 170 3.64 -15.17 -8.38
C SER A 170 2.23 -15.53 -7.89
N TYR A 171 1.32 -15.80 -8.83
CA TYR A 171 -0.01 -16.32 -8.52
C TYR A 171 0.06 -17.53 -7.57
N ASP A 172 0.97 -18.46 -7.85
CA ASP A 172 1.08 -19.73 -7.11
C ASP A 172 1.59 -19.51 -5.67
N ASN A 173 2.52 -18.58 -5.47
CA ASN A 173 2.95 -18.18 -4.13
C ASN A 173 1.84 -17.46 -3.35
N LEU A 174 1.12 -16.54 -4.01
CA LEU A 174 0.01 -15.82 -3.39
C LEU A 174 -1.10 -16.80 -2.98
N GLN A 175 -1.43 -17.76 -3.84
CA GLN A 175 -2.43 -18.79 -3.56
C GLN A 175 -2.04 -19.65 -2.35
N GLN A 176 -0.79 -20.13 -2.31
CA GLN A 176 -0.30 -20.93 -1.18
C GLN A 176 -0.44 -20.18 0.16
N ILE A 177 -0.06 -18.90 0.20
CA ILE A 177 -0.15 -18.11 1.43
C ILE A 177 -1.61 -17.76 1.78
N LEU A 178 -2.44 -17.39 0.80
CA LEU A 178 -3.86 -17.10 1.04
C LEU A 178 -4.62 -18.31 1.57
N ASN A 179 -4.30 -19.52 1.08
CA ASN A 179 -4.86 -20.77 1.61
C ASN A 179 -4.49 -21.02 3.07
N LEU A 180 -3.28 -20.64 3.51
CA LEU A 180 -2.89 -20.71 4.92
C LEU A 180 -3.67 -19.72 5.79
N LEU A 181 -3.92 -18.52 5.27
CA LEU A 181 -4.56 -17.44 6.01
C LEU A 181 -6.08 -17.60 6.15
N ASN A 182 -6.74 -18.34 5.26
CA ASN A 182 -8.19 -18.58 5.28
C ASN A 182 -9.02 -17.30 5.56
N LEU A 183 -8.90 -16.30 4.70
CA LEU A 183 -9.52 -14.98 4.89
C LEU A 183 -11.05 -14.95 4.75
N GLN A 184 -11.71 -16.11 4.57
CA GLN A 184 -13.16 -16.22 4.36
C GLN A 184 -13.98 -15.80 5.60
N GLY A 185 -13.35 -15.73 6.79
CA GLY A 185 -14.03 -15.43 8.05
C GLY A 185 -14.49 -13.98 8.23
N PHE A 186 -14.08 -13.04 7.37
CA PHE A 186 -14.43 -11.62 7.50
C PHE A 186 -14.42 -10.88 6.17
N SER A 187 -15.15 -9.76 6.12
CA SER A 187 -15.14 -8.86 4.97
C SER A 187 -13.91 -7.95 5.00
N PHE A 188 -13.23 -7.82 3.87
CA PHE A 188 -12.10 -6.92 3.72
C PHE A 188 -12.03 -6.31 2.33
N CYS A 189 -11.23 -5.26 2.23
CA CYS A 189 -10.81 -4.64 0.98
C CYS A 189 -9.33 -4.95 0.73
N ALA A 190 -8.97 -5.34 -0.50
CA ALA A 190 -7.58 -5.55 -0.88
C ALA A 190 -6.92 -4.22 -1.29
N ALA A 191 -6.09 -3.66 -0.42
CA ALA A 191 -5.29 -2.46 -0.68
C ALA A 191 -3.93 -2.88 -1.25
N VAL A 192 -3.89 -3.15 -2.55
CA VAL A 192 -2.75 -3.77 -3.23
C VAL A 192 -2.34 -3.02 -4.49
N ASP A 193 -1.11 -3.26 -4.94
CA ASP A 193 -0.64 -2.68 -6.19
C ASP A 193 -1.31 -3.34 -7.45
N MET A 194 -1.07 -2.87 -8.67
CA MET A 194 -1.75 -3.33 -9.90
C MET A 194 -1.19 -4.67 -10.34
N LYS A 195 0.08 -4.93 -10.04
CA LYS A 195 0.73 -6.19 -10.34
C LYS A 195 0.16 -7.29 -9.47
N ILE A 196 0.05 -7.04 -8.16
CA ILE A 196 -0.62 -7.90 -7.20
C ILE A 196 -2.11 -8.02 -7.52
N SER A 197 -2.79 -6.93 -7.89
CA SER A 197 -4.21 -6.98 -8.33
C SER A 197 -4.37 -7.98 -9.46
N ASN A 198 -3.57 -7.87 -10.53
CA ASN A 198 -3.64 -8.80 -11.65
C ASN A 198 -3.31 -10.23 -11.23
N ALA A 199 -2.30 -10.44 -10.38
CA ALA A 199 -1.94 -11.76 -9.89
C ALA A 199 -3.09 -12.39 -9.05
N ILE A 200 -3.67 -11.66 -8.10
CA ILE A 200 -4.78 -12.13 -7.27
C ILE A 200 -6.03 -12.40 -8.11
N LEU A 201 -6.28 -11.60 -9.15
CA LEU A 201 -7.41 -11.80 -10.06
C LEU A 201 -7.15 -12.89 -11.10
N GLY A 202 -5.94 -13.44 -11.20
CA GLY A 202 -5.59 -14.43 -12.23
C GLY A 202 -5.51 -13.86 -13.65
N LEU A 203 -5.26 -12.55 -13.77
CA LEU A 203 -5.04 -11.83 -15.02
C LEU A 203 -3.56 -11.90 -15.44
N GLN A 204 -3.30 -11.72 -16.74
CA GLN A 204 -1.93 -11.50 -17.21
C GLN A 204 -1.38 -10.12 -16.79
N CYS A 205 -0.08 -9.93 -16.96
CA CYS A 205 0.65 -8.74 -16.52
C CYS A 205 0.13 -7.43 -17.15
N CYS A 206 0.57 -6.31 -16.58
CA CYS A 206 0.20 -4.95 -16.98
C CYS A 206 0.62 -4.57 -18.42
N SER A 207 1.37 -5.43 -19.13
CA SER A 207 1.75 -5.27 -20.55
C SER A 207 0.85 -6.08 -21.51
N SER A 208 -0.12 -6.84 -21.02
CA SER A 208 -1.10 -7.62 -21.81
C SER A 208 -2.13 -6.76 -22.56
N THR A 209 -2.94 -7.35 -23.45
CA THR A 209 -3.93 -6.62 -24.26
C THR A 209 -5.01 -5.93 -23.43
N HIS A 210 -5.50 -6.58 -22.39
CA HIS A 210 -6.51 -6.11 -21.44
C HIS A 210 -5.89 -6.00 -20.04
N PRO A 211 -5.04 -4.99 -19.79
CA PRO A 211 -4.21 -4.94 -18.58
C PRO A 211 -4.92 -4.38 -17.35
N CYS A 212 -6.10 -3.77 -17.51
CA CYS A 212 -6.83 -3.13 -16.42
C CYS A 212 -7.48 -4.19 -15.52
N PRO A 213 -7.24 -4.15 -14.19
CA PRO A 213 -7.88 -5.08 -13.26
C PRO A 213 -9.39 -4.80 -13.10
N TRP A 214 -9.84 -3.57 -13.38
CA TRP A 214 -11.22 -3.16 -13.13
C TRP A 214 -12.16 -3.30 -14.32
N CYS A 215 -11.63 -3.36 -15.55
CA CYS A 215 -12.44 -3.43 -16.76
C CYS A 215 -11.84 -4.27 -17.88
N GLU A 216 -12.66 -4.54 -18.87
CA GLU A 216 -12.31 -5.34 -20.05
C GLU A 216 -11.76 -4.51 -21.22
N THR A 217 -11.59 -3.19 -21.07
CA THR A 217 -11.13 -2.32 -22.16
C THR A 217 -9.72 -2.72 -22.61
N ALA A 218 -9.53 -2.87 -23.93
CA ALA A 218 -8.22 -3.16 -24.49
C ALA A 218 -7.33 -1.91 -24.39
N ARG A 219 -6.02 -2.10 -24.19
CA ARG A 219 -5.08 -0.99 -24.06
C ARG A 219 -5.11 -0.05 -25.28
N ILE A 220 -5.32 -0.59 -26.47
CA ILE A 220 -5.38 0.21 -27.71
C ILE A 220 -6.55 1.19 -27.70
N ASP A 221 -7.60 0.89 -26.94
CA ASP A 221 -8.83 1.70 -26.85
C ASP A 221 -8.81 2.67 -25.66
N PHE A 222 -7.75 2.69 -24.83
CA PHE A 222 -7.70 3.61 -23.68
C PHE A 222 -7.77 5.08 -24.07
N SER A 223 -7.34 5.46 -25.27
CA SER A 223 -7.45 6.82 -25.79
C SER A 223 -8.73 7.07 -26.60
N ASN A 224 -9.57 6.05 -26.81
CA ASN A 224 -10.81 6.19 -27.56
C ASN A 224 -11.87 6.88 -26.66
N PRO A 225 -12.41 8.06 -27.03
CA PRO A 225 -13.43 8.75 -26.22
C PRO A 225 -14.74 7.96 -26.13
N ASP A 226 -15.04 7.11 -27.12
CA ASP A 226 -16.25 6.28 -27.16
C ASP A 226 -16.02 4.87 -26.57
N ARG A 227 -14.89 4.66 -25.87
CA ARG A 227 -14.56 3.36 -25.28
C ARG A 227 -15.65 2.93 -24.30
N THR A 228 -16.13 1.70 -24.49
CA THR A 228 -17.03 1.09 -23.50
C THR A 228 -16.20 0.55 -22.34
N ASN A 229 -16.57 0.97 -21.14
CA ASN A 229 -15.89 0.56 -19.92
C ASN A 229 -16.70 -0.53 -19.20
N VAL A 230 -16.64 -1.75 -19.72
CA VAL A 230 -17.29 -2.91 -19.09
C VAL A 230 -16.51 -3.31 -17.86
N LEU A 231 -17.10 -3.08 -16.68
CA LEU A 231 -16.51 -3.44 -15.40
C LEU A 231 -16.41 -4.96 -15.23
N ARG A 232 -15.30 -5.42 -14.67
CA ARG A 232 -15.09 -6.82 -14.31
C ARG A 232 -15.81 -7.13 -13.00
N SER A 233 -16.49 -8.27 -12.97
CA SER A 233 -16.89 -8.95 -11.74
C SER A 233 -15.99 -10.15 -11.49
N ILE A 234 -15.97 -10.63 -10.24
CA ILE A 234 -15.23 -11.83 -9.84
C ILE A 234 -15.71 -13.06 -10.62
N GLY A 235 -17.03 -13.22 -10.80
CA GLY A 235 -17.61 -14.28 -11.61
C GLY A 235 -17.27 -14.17 -13.09
N GLY A 236 -17.23 -12.95 -13.64
CA GLY A 236 -16.84 -12.71 -15.02
C GLY A 236 -15.40 -13.16 -15.30
N ILE A 237 -14.48 -12.84 -14.40
CA ILE A 237 -13.08 -13.29 -14.51
C ILE A 237 -12.98 -14.82 -14.39
N ARG A 238 -13.71 -15.41 -13.44
CA ARG A 238 -13.75 -16.87 -13.24
C ARG A 238 -14.23 -17.60 -14.50
N LEU A 239 -15.29 -17.10 -15.13
CA LEU A 239 -15.84 -17.64 -16.38
C LEU A 239 -14.80 -17.56 -17.51
N GLN A 240 -14.21 -16.39 -17.73
CA GLN A 240 -13.21 -16.19 -18.78
C GLN A 240 -11.97 -17.07 -18.59
N ALA A 241 -11.50 -17.22 -17.34
CA ALA A 241 -10.39 -18.09 -17.01
C ALA A 241 -10.72 -19.58 -17.27
N PHE A 242 -11.93 -20.02 -16.92
CA PHE A 242 -12.40 -21.38 -17.21
C PHE A 242 -12.44 -21.65 -18.73
N GLU A 243 -12.99 -20.72 -19.51
CA GLU A 243 -13.05 -20.85 -20.96
C GLU A 243 -11.65 -20.85 -21.59
N TYR A 244 -10.74 -20.02 -21.09
CA TYR A 244 -9.34 -20.01 -21.52
C TYR A 244 -8.67 -21.36 -21.27
N GLN A 245 -8.79 -21.90 -20.05
CA GLN A 245 -8.16 -23.17 -19.66
C GLN A 245 -8.70 -24.33 -20.49
N ARG A 246 -10.02 -24.44 -20.65
CA ARG A 246 -10.65 -25.44 -21.53
C ARG A 246 -10.13 -25.33 -22.97
N THR A 247 -10.04 -24.12 -23.51
CA THR A 247 -9.56 -23.92 -24.89
C THR A 247 -8.08 -24.28 -25.05
N VAL A 248 -7.26 -24.02 -24.02
CA VAL A 248 -5.85 -24.41 -23.96
C VAL A 248 -5.69 -25.94 -23.96
N GLU A 249 -6.53 -26.66 -23.22
CA GLU A 249 -6.55 -28.12 -23.21
C GLU A 249 -6.91 -28.70 -24.59
N GLU A 250 -7.85 -28.08 -25.30
CA GLU A 250 -8.27 -28.51 -26.64
C GLU A 250 -7.24 -28.21 -27.75
N LYS A 251 -6.60 -27.03 -27.71
CA LYS A 251 -5.82 -26.49 -28.85
C LYS A 251 -4.31 -26.35 -28.61
N ALA A 252 -3.85 -26.72 -27.41
CA ALA A 252 -2.51 -26.47 -26.87
C ALA A 252 -2.20 -24.97 -26.59
N PRO A 253 -1.43 -24.64 -25.53
CA PRO A 253 -1.26 -23.27 -25.03
C PRO A 253 -0.76 -22.26 -26.08
N ARG A 254 0.18 -22.67 -26.93
CA ARG A 254 0.81 -21.78 -27.93
C ARG A 254 -0.15 -21.25 -29.00
N ASN A 255 -1.30 -21.88 -29.15
CA ASN A 255 -2.29 -21.56 -30.19
C ASN A 255 -3.47 -20.75 -29.65
N VAL A 256 -3.49 -20.44 -28.35
CA VAL A 256 -4.62 -19.78 -27.68
C VAL A 256 -4.17 -18.43 -27.14
N SER A 257 -4.67 -17.37 -27.76
CA SER A 257 -4.42 -16.01 -27.28
C SER A 257 -5.26 -15.72 -26.04
N ALA A 258 -4.62 -15.45 -24.91
CA ALA A 258 -5.30 -15.01 -23.69
C ALA A 258 -6.08 -13.70 -23.88
N ALA A 259 -5.74 -12.88 -24.90
CA ALA A 259 -6.48 -11.66 -25.20
C ALA A 259 -7.95 -11.94 -25.59
N ALA A 260 -8.23 -13.08 -26.23
CA ALA A 260 -9.60 -13.50 -26.56
C ALA A 260 -10.48 -13.73 -25.32
N PHE A 261 -9.84 -13.98 -24.17
CA PHE A 261 -10.48 -14.23 -22.86
C PHE A 261 -10.22 -13.08 -21.88
N LYS A 262 -10.07 -11.86 -22.42
CA LYS A 262 -9.81 -10.64 -21.64
C LYS A 262 -8.59 -10.74 -20.71
N ASN A 263 -7.61 -11.54 -21.12
CA ASN A 263 -6.40 -11.86 -20.38
C ASN A 263 -6.63 -12.54 -19.01
N CYS A 264 -7.81 -13.13 -18.79
CA CYS A 264 -8.09 -13.98 -17.62
C CYS A 264 -7.54 -15.38 -17.92
N VAL A 265 -6.54 -15.82 -17.16
CA VAL A 265 -5.86 -17.11 -17.41
C VAL A 265 -5.95 -18.07 -16.24
N ARG A 266 -6.29 -17.56 -15.05
CA ARG A 266 -6.49 -18.31 -13.82
C ARG A 266 -7.70 -17.76 -13.07
N PRO A 267 -8.38 -18.55 -12.24
CA PRO A 267 -9.49 -18.06 -11.43
C PRO A 267 -8.99 -17.01 -10.41
N PRO A 268 -9.84 -16.08 -9.97
CA PRO A 268 -9.49 -15.17 -8.87
C PRO A 268 -9.21 -15.94 -7.57
N LEU A 269 -8.21 -15.48 -6.82
CA LEU A 269 -7.85 -15.97 -5.49
C LEU A 269 -8.69 -15.35 -4.36
N LEU A 270 -9.44 -14.29 -4.65
CA LEU A 270 -10.39 -13.72 -3.68
C LEU A 270 -11.66 -14.57 -3.65
N GLU A 271 -12.01 -15.03 -2.46
CA GLU A 271 -13.22 -15.81 -2.20
C GLU A 271 -14.35 -14.88 -1.77
N VAL A 272 -14.93 -14.21 -2.77
CA VAL A 272 -16.09 -13.32 -2.61
C VAL A 272 -17.18 -13.71 -3.62
N PRO A 273 -18.45 -13.28 -3.42
CA PRO A 273 -19.52 -13.61 -4.35
C PRO A 273 -19.19 -13.21 -5.79
N ASP A 274 -19.59 -14.04 -6.76
CA ASP A 274 -19.31 -13.81 -8.19
C ASP A 274 -19.90 -12.50 -8.73
N SER A 275 -20.96 -11.98 -8.10
CA SER A 275 -21.56 -10.68 -8.41
C SER A 275 -20.73 -9.48 -7.96
N THR A 276 -19.71 -9.69 -7.12
CA THR A 276 -18.85 -8.62 -6.60
C THR A 276 -18.07 -7.99 -7.73
N MET A 277 -18.18 -6.67 -7.87
CA MET A 277 -17.36 -5.92 -8.83
C MET A 277 -15.94 -5.84 -8.32
N VAL A 278 -14.95 -5.99 -9.20
CA VAL A 278 -13.53 -5.89 -8.80
C VAL A 278 -13.25 -4.54 -8.13
N LEU A 279 -13.90 -3.47 -8.60
CA LEU A 279 -13.76 -2.12 -8.05
C LEU A 279 -14.23 -2.02 -6.58
N GLN A 280 -15.10 -2.92 -6.10
CA GLN A 280 -15.51 -2.99 -4.70
C GLN A 280 -14.51 -3.76 -3.84
N ALA A 281 -13.92 -4.81 -4.39
CA ALA A 281 -12.96 -5.67 -3.68
C ALA A 281 -11.55 -5.08 -3.66
N ILE A 282 -11.16 -4.37 -4.71
CA ILE A 282 -9.82 -3.80 -4.93
C ILE A 282 -9.98 -2.33 -5.35
N PRO A 283 -9.88 -1.37 -4.42
CA PRO A 283 -9.94 0.05 -4.74
C PRO A 283 -8.81 0.52 -5.66
N PRO A 284 -9.02 1.62 -6.39
CA PRO A 284 -7.93 2.31 -7.09
C PRO A 284 -6.82 2.75 -6.14
N MET A 285 -5.60 2.37 -6.51
CA MET A 285 -4.34 2.51 -5.79
C MET A 285 -3.78 3.95 -5.77
N GLY A 286 -4.15 4.77 -4.79
CA GLY A 286 -3.84 6.20 -4.79
C GLY A 286 -2.35 6.52 -5.00
N LEU A 287 -1.45 5.79 -4.33
CA LEU A 287 -0.02 6.05 -4.41
C LEU A 287 0.54 5.66 -5.78
N HIS A 288 0.27 4.44 -6.26
CA HIS A 288 0.82 4.00 -7.53
C HIS A 288 0.23 4.73 -8.73
N LEU A 289 -1.01 5.26 -8.64
CA LEU A 289 -1.57 6.17 -9.63
C LEU A 289 -0.80 7.50 -9.66
N LEU A 290 -0.52 8.10 -8.49
CA LEU A 290 0.33 9.30 -8.37
C LEU A 290 1.70 9.06 -9.02
N LEU A 291 2.38 7.97 -8.65
CA LEU A 291 3.69 7.64 -9.20
C LEU A 291 3.65 7.46 -10.72
N GLY A 292 2.67 6.71 -11.23
CA GLY A 292 2.62 6.38 -12.65
C GLY A 292 2.31 7.57 -13.55
N VAL A 293 1.35 8.41 -13.15
CA VAL A 293 0.94 9.56 -13.95
C VAL A 293 1.99 10.67 -13.90
N THR A 294 2.49 11.02 -12.71
CA THR A 294 3.49 12.09 -12.59
C THR A 294 4.79 11.72 -13.30
N ASN A 295 5.30 10.50 -13.15
CA ASN A 295 6.52 10.09 -13.85
C ASN A 295 6.33 10.05 -15.38
N ARG A 296 5.16 9.62 -15.87
CA ARG A 296 4.89 9.62 -17.32
C ARG A 296 4.85 11.03 -17.91
N LEU A 297 4.19 11.97 -17.22
CA LEU A 297 4.15 13.37 -17.65
C LEU A 297 5.52 14.04 -17.55
N PHE A 298 6.32 13.70 -16.53
CA PHE A 298 7.70 14.19 -16.42
C PHE A 298 8.58 13.65 -17.56
N GLU A 299 8.48 12.36 -17.88
CA GLU A 299 9.21 11.75 -19.00
C GLU A 299 8.84 12.40 -20.34
N GLU A 300 7.56 12.70 -20.54
CA GLU A 300 7.09 13.42 -21.72
C GLU A 300 7.68 14.84 -21.79
N LEU A 301 7.70 15.57 -20.67
CA LEU A 301 8.35 16.88 -20.57
C LEU A 301 9.85 16.80 -20.92
N ASP A 302 10.58 15.86 -20.31
CA ASP A 302 12.01 15.65 -20.58
C ASP A 302 12.27 15.33 -22.05
N THR A 303 11.41 14.49 -22.66
CA THR A 303 11.49 14.14 -24.09
C THR A 303 11.27 15.36 -24.97
N GLN A 304 10.23 16.16 -24.70
CA GLN A 304 9.92 17.35 -25.50
C GLN A 304 11.01 18.41 -25.41
N LEU A 305 11.54 18.68 -24.20
CA LEU A 305 12.60 19.68 -24.02
C LEU A 305 13.92 19.26 -24.70
N ARG A 306 14.29 17.96 -24.64
CA ARG A 306 15.48 17.44 -25.32
C ARG A 306 15.35 17.43 -26.84
N GLY A 307 14.12 17.37 -27.36
CA GLY A 307 13.84 17.36 -28.79
C GLY A 307 13.94 18.73 -29.47
N LEU A 308 14.13 19.81 -28.70
CA LEU A 308 14.24 21.17 -29.22
C LEU A 308 15.71 21.53 -29.50
N GLU A 309 16.01 21.93 -30.74
CA GLU A 309 17.39 22.15 -31.22
C GLU A 309 18.14 23.27 -30.45
N ASP A 310 17.43 24.27 -29.90
CA ASP A 310 18.01 25.41 -29.17
C ASP A 310 17.38 25.59 -27.77
N CYS A 311 17.05 24.51 -27.07
CA CYS A 311 16.43 24.59 -25.75
C CYS A 311 17.42 25.10 -24.68
N GLN A 312 17.16 26.29 -24.14
CA GLN A 312 17.96 26.88 -23.05
C GLN A 312 17.58 26.38 -21.65
N ILE A 313 16.57 25.53 -21.57
CA ILE A 313 16.06 24.98 -20.31
C ILE A 313 15.91 23.47 -20.42
N SER A 314 16.03 22.81 -19.28
CA SER A 314 15.88 21.39 -19.12
C SER A 314 14.97 21.07 -17.94
N THR A 315 14.59 19.80 -17.79
CA THR A 315 13.92 19.37 -16.56
C THR A 315 14.82 19.50 -15.34
N ASP A 316 16.15 19.45 -15.49
CA ASP A 316 17.08 19.57 -14.36
C ASP A 316 17.07 20.99 -13.78
N ASP A 317 16.87 22.01 -14.60
CA ASP A 317 16.70 23.41 -14.15
C ASP A 317 15.43 23.55 -13.29
N TRP A 318 14.34 22.89 -13.69
CA TRP A 318 13.12 22.84 -12.88
C TRP A 318 13.32 22.08 -11.57
N LEU A 319 13.96 20.91 -11.63
CA LEU A 319 14.28 20.12 -10.43
C LEU A 319 15.13 20.91 -9.43
N GLN A 320 16.12 21.67 -9.93
CA GLN A 320 16.98 22.50 -9.09
C GLN A 320 16.19 23.56 -8.33
N GLN A 321 15.21 24.22 -8.97
CA GLN A 321 14.34 25.20 -8.31
C GLN A 321 13.48 24.57 -7.21
N LEU A 322 13.18 23.27 -7.32
CA LEU A 322 12.43 22.51 -6.31
C LEU A 322 13.32 21.86 -5.25
N GLY A 323 14.64 22.01 -5.34
CA GLY A 323 15.59 21.31 -4.46
C GLY A 323 15.60 19.79 -4.68
N LEU A 324 15.17 19.32 -5.85
CA LEU A 324 15.14 17.92 -6.24
C LEU A 324 16.32 17.56 -7.14
N ARG A 325 16.56 16.26 -7.27
CA ARG A 325 17.48 15.68 -8.25
C ARG A 325 16.83 14.48 -8.89
N ARG A 326 17.18 14.21 -10.16
CA ARG A 326 16.72 13.00 -10.83
C ARG A 326 17.24 11.76 -10.08
N PRO A 327 16.38 10.80 -9.72
CA PRO A 327 16.80 9.59 -9.05
C PRO A 327 17.76 8.78 -9.92
N LEU A 328 18.82 8.22 -9.32
CA LEU A 328 19.71 7.27 -10.02
C LEU A 328 19.17 5.82 -9.94
N GLN A 329 18.28 5.55 -8.99
CA GLN A 329 17.67 4.24 -8.78
C GLN A 329 16.28 4.19 -9.45
N ASN A 330 15.69 2.99 -9.54
CA ASN A 330 14.33 2.77 -10.07
C ASN A 330 14.10 3.27 -11.52
N GLY A 331 15.14 3.22 -12.36
CA GLY A 331 15.06 3.66 -13.75
C GLY A 331 14.85 5.16 -13.93
N GLY A 332 15.17 5.97 -12.91
CA GLY A 332 14.99 7.43 -12.96
C GLY A 332 13.62 7.92 -12.49
N ASN A 333 12.77 7.03 -11.99
CA ASN A 333 11.43 7.37 -11.50
C ASN A 333 11.46 7.99 -10.09
N PHE A 334 10.69 9.06 -9.92
CA PHE A 334 10.46 9.73 -8.64
C PHE A 334 9.56 8.89 -7.72
N ALA A 335 9.89 8.90 -6.42
CA ALA A 335 9.07 8.35 -5.35
C ALA A 335 8.01 9.37 -4.86
N GLY A 336 7.09 8.93 -3.99
CA GLY A 336 5.88 9.69 -3.63
C GLY A 336 6.12 11.15 -3.24
N ASN A 337 7.02 11.39 -2.27
CA ASN A 337 7.32 12.77 -1.82
C ASN A 337 7.90 13.65 -2.93
N ALA A 338 8.71 13.10 -3.83
CA ALA A 338 9.25 13.86 -4.94
C ALA A 338 8.17 14.14 -6.00
N CYS A 339 7.26 13.20 -6.27
CA CYS A 339 6.09 13.44 -7.12
C CYS A 339 5.20 14.56 -6.55
N GLU A 340 4.99 14.60 -5.23
CA GLU A 340 4.27 15.69 -4.57
C GLU A 340 4.97 17.04 -4.78
N CYS A 341 6.29 17.10 -4.57
CA CYS A 341 7.08 18.31 -4.83
C CYS A 341 6.97 18.77 -6.29
N LEU A 342 7.01 17.86 -7.26
CA LEU A 342 6.83 18.17 -8.68
C LEU A 342 5.45 18.76 -8.97
N LEU A 343 4.38 18.13 -8.48
CA LEU A 343 3.02 18.62 -8.71
C LEU A 343 2.78 19.99 -8.05
N ASN A 344 3.28 20.19 -6.83
CA ASN A 344 3.20 21.48 -6.14
C ASN A 344 4.05 22.57 -6.83
N GLY A 345 5.12 22.17 -7.52
CA GLY A 345 6.02 23.03 -8.27
C GLY A 345 5.61 23.32 -9.72
N VAL A 346 4.43 22.88 -10.17
CA VAL A 346 4.03 23.01 -11.59
C VAL A 346 3.88 24.46 -12.04
N ASP A 347 3.48 25.38 -11.17
CA ASP A 347 3.34 26.80 -11.52
C ASP A 347 4.72 27.46 -11.75
N ILE A 348 5.77 26.96 -11.08
CA ILE A 348 7.16 27.35 -11.34
C ILE A 348 7.58 26.87 -12.75
N LEU A 349 7.23 25.63 -13.12
CA LEU A 349 7.49 25.11 -14.47
C LEU A 349 6.80 25.98 -15.53
N ILE A 350 5.52 26.33 -15.35
CA ILE A 350 4.79 27.17 -16.30
C ILE A 350 5.47 28.53 -16.46
N ALA A 351 5.87 29.17 -15.36
CA ALA A 351 6.59 30.44 -15.42
C ALA A 351 7.93 30.30 -16.16
N MET A 352 8.69 29.22 -15.91
CA MET A 352 9.95 28.93 -16.57
C MET A 352 9.76 28.72 -18.09
N LEU A 353 8.77 27.91 -18.49
CA LEU A 353 8.45 27.69 -19.91
C LEU A 353 8.07 29.00 -20.61
N ALA A 354 7.27 29.85 -19.96
CA ALA A 354 6.86 31.15 -20.51
C ALA A 354 8.06 32.10 -20.67
N GLN A 355 8.92 32.19 -19.65
CA GLN A 355 10.10 33.06 -19.67
C GLN A 355 11.06 32.72 -20.82
N HIS A 356 11.18 31.44 -21.14
CA HIS A 356 12.05 30.95 -22.20
C HIS A 356 11.33 30.71 -23.54
N ASN A 357 10.06 31.17 -23.68
CA ASN A 357 9.22 31.01 -24.88
C ASN A 357 9.05 29.55 -25.36
N VAL A 358 9.10 28.58 -24.44
CA VAL A 358 8.96 27.14 -24.75
C VAL A 358 7.49 26.72 -24.67
N PHE A 359 6.66 27.30 -25.54
CA PHE A 359 5.22 27.07 -25.53
C PHE A 359 4.82 25.65 -25.98
N SER A 360 5.68 24.94 -26.71
CA SER A 360 5.44 23.56 -27.12
C SER A 360 5.29 22.59 -25.95
N ALA A 361 5.96 22.84 -24.82
CA ALA A 361 5.89 22.02 -23.61
C ALA A 361 4.79 22.46 -22.62
N MET A 362 4.10 23.59 -22.88
CA MET A 362 3.01 24.08 -22.02
C MET A 362 1.84 23.09 -21.87
N PRO A 363 1.43 22.32 -22.90
CA PRO A 363 0.41 21.30 -22.74
C PRO A 363 0.76 20.26 -21.66
N VAL A 364 2.02 19.83 -21.59
CA VAL A 364 2.48 18.86 -20.57
C VAL A 364 2.40 19.48 -19.17
N ALA A 365 2.84 20.74 -19.02
CA ALA A 365 2.71 21.48 -17.76
C ALA A 365 1.24 21.69 -17.35
N HIS A 366 0.36 21.91 -18.32
CA HIS A 366 -1.08 22.00 -18.09
C HIS A 366 -1.66 20.67 -17.59
N ALA A 367 -1.31 19.56 -18.23
CA ALA A 367 -1.73 18.22 -17.79
C ALA A 367 -1.23 17.88 -16.37
N LEU A 368 0.02 18.24 -16.03
CA LEU A 368 0.55 18.13 -14.66
C LEU A 368 -0.29 18.95 -13.66
N ARG A 369 -0.68 20.17 -14.02
CA ARG A 369 -1.51 21.03 -13.18
C ARG A 369 -2.92 20.46 -12.99
N CYS A 370 -3.55 19.96 -14.04
CA CYS A 370 -4.85 19.28 -13.94
C CYS A 370 -4.74 18.02 -13.07
N PHE A 371 -3.66 17.25 -13.19
CA PHE A 371 -3.44 16.08 -12.35
C PHE A 371 -3.23 16.43 -10.86
N ARG A 372 -2.51 17.53 -10.56
CA ARG A 372 -2.41 18.08 -9.21
C ARG A 372 -3.81 18.35 -8.63
N ASP A 373 -4.71 18.91 -9.43
CA ASP A 373 -6.06 19.24 -8.99
C ASP A 373 -6.91 17.98 -8.77
N VAL A 374 -6.74 16.93 -9.59
CA VAL A 374 -7.31 15.58 -9.36
C VAL A 374 -6.79 15.01 -8.04
N LYS A 375 -5.47 15.01 -7.81
CA LYS A 375 -4.87 14.53 -6.57
C LYS A 375 -5.45 15.26 -5.36
N ALA A 376 -5.53 16.59 -5.42
CA ALA A 376 -6.05 17.40 -4.32
C ALA A 376 -7.53 17.14 -4.00
N SER A 377 -8.31 16.69 -5.00
CA SER A 377 -9.75 16.44 -4.84
C SER A 377 -10.12 14.99 -4.56
N CYS A 378 -9.28 14.03 -4.96
CA CYS A 378 -9.59 12.60 -4.93
C CYS A 378 -8.68 11.79 -3.99
N PHE A 379 -7.40 12.14 -3.85
CA PHE A 379 -6.39 11.23 -3.29
C PHE A 379 -6.18 11.43 -1.78
N GLY A 380 -6.83 12.43 -1.18
CA GLY A 380 -6.81 12.64 0.27
C GLY A 380 -7.70 11.65 1.03
N MET A 381 -7.82 11.84 2.35
CA MET A 381 -8.74 11.08 3.20
C MET A 381 -10.21 11.36 2.87
N SER A 382 -10.51 12.52 2.28
CA SER A 382 -11.85 12.94 1.92
C SER A 382 -11.89 13.45 0.48
N VAL A 383 -13.07 13.36 -0.14
CA VAL A 383 -13.31 13.86 -1.51
C VAL A 383 -13.80 15.31 -1.48
N CYS A 384 -13.30 16.15 -2.39
CA CYS A 384 -13.79 17.52 -2.59
C CYS A 384 -14.94 17.55 -3.62
N GLY A 385 -15.90 18.45 -3.46
CA GLY A 385 -17.20 18.43 -4.18
C GLY A 385 -17.16 18.57 -5.72
N ASP A 386 -16.04 18.95 -6.33
CA ASP A 386 -15.89 19.19 -7.78
C ASP A 386 -14.99 18.16 -8.50
N PHE A 387 -14.65 17.07 -7.82
CA PHE A 387 -13.66 16.09 -8.28
C PHE A 387 -13.94 15.49 -9.68
N GLU A 388 -15.21 15.26 -10.03
CA GLU A 388 -15.61 14.73 -11.34
C GLU A 388 -15.25 15.67 -12.50
N ASN A 389 -15.37 16.98 -12.28
CA ASN A 389 -14.98 17.99 -13.27
C ASN A 389 -13.46 18.07 -13.39
N ARG A 390 -12.72 17.89 -12.28
CA ARG A 390 -11.26 17.89 -12.29
C ARG A 390 -10.70 16.68 -13.03
N VAL A 391 -11.30 15.50 -12.83
CA VAL A 391 -10.93 14.29 -13.59
C VAL A 391 -11.20 14.47 -15.08
N ARG A 392 -12.35 15.03 -15.46
CA ARG A 392 -12.65 15.36 -16.87
C ARG A 392 -11.68 16.38 -17.47
N ALA A 393 -11.33 17.42 -16.72
CA ALA A 393 -10.34 18.41 -17.16
C ALA A 393 -8.96 17.76 -17.37
N PHE A 394 -8.56 16.85 -16.48
CA PHE A 394 -7.34 16.08 -16.65
C PHE A 394 -7.38 15.13 -17.84
N GLU A 395 -8.50 14.42 -18.07
CA GLU A 395 -8.70 13.58 -19.26
C GLU A 395 -8.47 14.38 -20.54
N GLN A 396 -9.15 15.52 -20.69
CA GLN A 396 -8.98 16.37 -21.86
C GLN A 396 -7.53 16.83 -22.02
N ALA A 397 -6.92 17.37 -20.95
CA ALA A 397 -5.55 17.85 -20.98
C ALA A 397 -4.54 16.73 -21.33
N TYR A 398 -4.78 15.49 -20.93
CA TYR A 398 -3.92 14.36 -21.27
C TYR A 398 -4.13 13.88 -22.71
N ILE A 399 -5.38 13.82 -23.19
CA ILE A 399 -5.70 13.44 -24.58
C ILE A 399 -5.08 14.44 -25.57
N ASP A 400 -5.12 15.73 -25.24
CA ASP A 400 -4.54 16.80 -26.07
C ASP A 400 -3.02 16.67 -26.27
N LEU A 401 -2.32 15.90 -25.40
CA LEU A 401 -0.90 15.61 -25.58
C LEU A 401 -0.64 14.65 -26.76
N GLY A 402 -1.64 13.89 -27.21
CA GLY A 402 -1.48 12.88 -28.27
C GLY A 402 -0.58 11.70 -27.88
N ILE A 403 -0.28 11.53 -26.59
CA ILE A 403 0.57 10.45 -26.09
C ILE A 403 -0.23 9.23 -25.69
N ARG A 404 0.43 8.07 -25.62
CA ARG A 404 -0.20 6.82 -25.22
C ARG A 404 -0.79 6.92 -23.79
N VAL A 405 -2.05 6.52 -23.65
CA VAL A 405 -2.70 6.35 -22.35
C VAL A 405 -2.19 5.06 -21.69
N THR A 406 -1.57 5.20 -20.51
CA THR A 406 -1.08 4.06 -19.74
C THR A 406 -2.20 3.44 -18.90
N PRO A 407 -2.08 2.18 -18.41
CA PRO A 407 -3.09 1.58 -17.53
C PRO A 407 -3.41 2.43 -16.29
N LYS A 408 -2.43 3.14 -15.75
CA LYS A 408 -2.62 4.01 -14.57
C LYS A 408 -3.34 5.31 -14.93
N VAL A 409 -3.04 5.90 -16.09
CA VAL A 409 -3.78 7.08 -16.59
C VAL A 409 -5.23 6.69 -16.88
N HIS A 410 -5.45 5.57 -17.57
CA HIS A 410 -6.79 5.00 -17.78
C HIS A 410 -7.54 4.80 -16.46
N ALA A 411 -6.89 4.24 -15.44
CA ALA A 411 -7.51 4.07 -14.12
C ALA A 411 -7.91 5.39 -13.44
N VAL A 412 -7.10 6.45 -13.58
CA VAL A 412 -7.46 7.78 -13.08
C VAL A 412 -8.69 8.33 -13.80
N ILE A 413 -8.69 8.28 -15.13
CA ILE A 413 -9.75 8.85 -15.96
C ILE A 413 -11.06 8.10 -15.75
N ASP A 414 -11.01 6.77 -15.80
CA ASP A 414 -12.20 5.96 -15.93
C ASP A 414 -12.69 5.40 -14.60
N HIS A 415 -11.81 5.06 -13.66
CA HIS A 415 -12.17 4.25 -12.49
C HIS A 415 -12.17 5.00 -11.18
N VAL A 416 -11.45 6.12 -11.05
CA VAL A 416 -11.46 6.90 -9.80
C VAL A 416 -12.84 7.47 -9.53
N VAL A 417 -13.49 8.10 -10.52
CA VAL A 417 -14.85 8.64 -10.36
C VAL A 417 -15.85 7.51 -10.10
N GLN A 418 -15.79 6.43 -10.88
CA GLN A 418 -16.67 5.27 -10.69
C GLN A 418 -16.56 4.69 -9.27
N PHE A 419 -15.34 4.53 -8.76
CA PHE A 419 -15.11 4.00 -7.42
C PHE A 419 -15.60 4.96 -6.34
N LEU A 420 -15.26 6.24 -6.43
CA LEU A 420 -15.66 7.23 -5.43
C LEU A 420 -17.19 7.39 -5.39
N ASN A 421 -17.88 7.30 -6.53
CA ASN A 421 -19.34 7.32 -6.57
C ASN A 421 -19.97 6.03 -6.04
N MET A 422 -19.31 4.89 -6.21
CA MET A 422 -19.77 3.59 -5.70
C MET A 422 -19.55 3.41 -4.20
N SER A 423 -18.41 3.89 -3.68
CA SER A 423 -17.97 3.67 -2.31
C SER A 423 -18.53 4.68 -1.30
N ASN A 424 -19.04 5.82 -1.77
CA ASN A 424 -19.58 6.86 -0.90
C ASN A 424 -21.11 6.80 -0.86
N ILE A 425 -21.65 6.53 0.34
CA ILE A 425 -23.09 6.43 0.58
C ILE A 425 -23.66 7.83 0.88
N ALA A 426 -24.87 8.11 0.39
CA ALA A 426 -25.56 9.36 0.66
C ALA A 426 -25.78 9.56 2.18
N GLY A 427 -25.35 10.70 2.70
CA GLY A 427 -25.47 11.04 4.12
C GLY A 427 -24.24 10.73 4.98
N GLU A 428 -23.21 10.06 4.43
CA GLU A 428 -21.94 9.82 5.11
C GLU A 428 -20.83 10.78 4.64
N PRO A 429 -19.79 11.03 5.47
CA PRO A 429 -18.59 11.74 5.04
C PRO A 429 -17.94 11.04 3.84
N LYS A 430 -17.74 11.77 2.74
CA LYS A 430 -17.14 11.23 1.52
C LYS A 430 -15.66 10.90 1.73
N LYS A 431 -15.30 9.64 1.60
CA LYS A 431 -13.94 9.08 1.71
C LYS A 431 -13.22 9.18 0.37
N GLY A 432 -12.01 9.74 0.37
CA GLY A 432 -11.12 9.79 -0.81
C GLY A 432 -10.21 8.56 -0.89
N LEU A 433 -9.40 8.44 -1.95
CA LEU A 433 -8.51 7.29 -2.15
C LEU A 433 -7.45 7.15 -1.04
N GLY A 434 -7.09 8.24 -0.35
CA GLY A 434 -6.19 8.19 0.80
C GLY A 434 -6.75 7.30 1.91
N PHE A 435 -8.07 7.31 2.08
CA PHE A 435 -8.75 6.40 3.02
C PHE A 435 -8.64 4.94 2.57
N TRP A 436 -8.43 4.63 1.29
CA TRP A 436 -8.33 3.26 0.76
C TRP A 436 -6.88 2.84 0.42
N SER A 437 -5.93 3.72 0.71
CA SER A 437 -4.55 3.66 0.20
C SER A 437 -3.78 2.39 0.61
N GLU A 438 -2.97 1.91 -0.34
CA GLU A 438 -1.99 0.83 -0.21
C GLU A 438 -0.66 1.31 0.45
N GLN A 439 -0.46 2.62 0.60
CA GLN A 439 0.80 3.24 1.05
C GLN A 439 1.31 2.76 2.42
N VAL A 440 0.40 2.33 3.29
CA VAL A 440 0.75 1.85 4.64
C VAL A 440 1.60 0.59 4.56
N VAL A 441 1.32 -0.27 3.57
CA VAL A 441 2.02 -1.53 3.34
C VAL A 441 3.43 -1.26 2.83
N GLU A 442 3.61 -0.29 1.93
CA GLU A 442 4.96 0.12 1.47
C GLU A 442 5.84 0.59 2.64
N THR A 443 5.25 1.35 3.57
CA THR A 443 5.98 1.87 4.73
C THR A 443 6.35 0.75 5.71
N ALA A 444 5.58 -0.34 5.74
CA ALA A 444 5.84 -1.52 6.57
C ALA A 444 7.19 -2.16 6.28
N HIS A 445 7.71 -2.03 5.06
CA HIS A 445 9.02 -2.59 4.71
C HIS A 445 10.14 -1.93 5.50
N HIS A 446 10.16 -0.61 5.57
CA HIS A 446 11.16 0.13 6.34
C HIS A 446 11.00 -0.16 7.84
N ASP A 447 9.75 -0.15 8.33
CA ASP A 447 9.44 -0.35 9.74
C ASP A 447 9.80 -1.76 10.23
N PHE A 448 9.38 -2.80 9.50
CA PHE A 448 9.76 -4.18 9.80
C PHE A 448 11.28 -4.39 9.68
N SER A 449 11.92 -3.82 8.65
CA SER A 449 13.37 -3.98 8.44
C SER A 449 14.18 -3.44 9.61
N SER A 450 13.71 -2.36 10.25
CA SER A 450 14.32 -1.82 11.47
C SER A 450 14.30 -2.84 12.61
N MET A 451 13.18 -3.54 12.82
CA MET A 451 13.09 -4.58 13.85
C MET A 451 13.88 -5.82 13.47
N TRP A 452 13.81 -6.24 12.19
CA TRP A 452 14.46 -7.44 11.70
C TRP A 452 15.98 -7.41 11.88
N GLN A 453 16.65 -6.23 11.87
CA GLN A 453 18.11 -6.17 12.09
C GLN A 453 18.56 -6.83 13.40
N ASP A 454 17.75 -6.79 14.47
CA ASP A 454 18.08 -7.40 15.75
C ASP A 454 17.94 -8.94 15.74
N PHE A 455 17.15 -9.47 14.81
CA PHE A 455 16.89 -10.92 14.65
C PHE A 455 17.66 -11.53 13.49
N ARG A 456 18.12 -10.70 12.55
CA ARG A 456 18.64 -11.10 11.25
C ARG A 456 19.68 -12.19 11.34
N ILE A 457 19.49 -13.21 10.52
CA ILE A 457 20.42 -14.31 10.30
C ILE A 457 20.25 -14.79 8.86
N ASP A 458 21.24 -15.52 8.33
CA ASP A 458 21.13 -16.11 6.99
C ASP A 458 19.94 -17.07 6.92
N PHE A 459 19.18 -17.05 5.82
CA PHE A 459 17.97 -17.85 5.69
C PHE A 459 18.21 -19.36 5.58
N HIS A 460 19.45 -19.80 5.32
CA HIS A 460 19.83 -21.21 5.40
C HIS A 460 20.27 -21.64 6.81
N HIS A 461 20.40 -20.69 7.75
CA HIS A 461 20.80 -21.02 9.11
C HIS A 461 19.69 -21.82 9.82
N PRO A 462 20.00 -22.89 10.58
CA PRO A 462 18.97 -23.72 11.23
C PRO A 462 18.03 -22.95 12.18
N SER A 463 18.52 -21.90 12.83
CA SER A 463 17.72 -21.03 13.71
C SER A 463 16.96 -19.91 12.99
N TYR A 464 17.10 -19.77 11.66
CA TYR A 464 16.39 -18.74 10.91
C TYR A 464 14.87 -18.78 11.10
N PRO A 465 14.19 -19.94 10.97
CA PRO A 465 12.74 -20.00 11.05
C PRO A 465 12.22 -19.51 12.40
N ASP A 466 12.86 -19.97 13.50
CA ASP A 466 12.53 -19.55 14.86
C ASP A 466 12.77 -18.05 15.10
N ARG A 467 13.79 -17.47 14.48
CA ARG A 467 14.09 -16.03 14.61
C ARG A 467 13.10 -15.18 13.83
N LEU A 468 12.70 -15.62 12.63
CA LEU A 468 11.66 -14.98 11.85
C LEU A 468 10.33 -14.99 12.62
N HIS A 469 9.94 -16.14 13.16
CA HIS A 469 8.72 -16.29 13.96
C HIS A 469 8.71 -15.34 15.17
N LYS A 470 9.78 -15.35 15.98
CA LYS A 470 9.92 -14.43 17.12
C LYS A 470 9.87 -12.96 16.72
N CYS A 471 10.47 -12.60 15.58
CA CYS A 471 10.42 -11.22 15.10
C CYS A 471 9.01 -10.80 14.70
N VAL A 472 8.27 -11.67 14.01
CA VAL A 472 6.89 -11.40 13.57
C VAL A 472 5.95 -11.27 14.77
N VAL A 473 6.04 -12.19 15.74
CA VAL A 473 5.22 -12.13 16.95
C VAL A 473 5.52 -10.86 17.75
N ALA A 474 6.80 -10.51 17.91
CA ALA A 474 7.19 -9.26 18.58
C ALA A 474 6.71 -8.02 17.79
N TYR A 475 6.78 -8.05 16.46
CA TYR A 475 6.27 -6.98 15.61
C TYR A 475 4.78 -6.78 15.83
N CYS A 476 3.97 -7.82 15.61
CA CYS A 476 2.52 -7.74 15.77
C CYS A 476 2.09 -7.41 17.20
N SER A 477 2.74 -7.99 18.21
CA SER A 477 2.37 -7.74 19.62
C SER A 477 2.63 -6.31 20.04
N ARG A 478 3.63 -5.66 19.44
CA ARG A 478 3.92 -4.23 19.65
C ARG A 478 2.98 -3.31 18.87
N HIS A 479 2.47 -3.74 17.72
CA HIS A 479 1.58 -2.96 16.86
C HIS A 479 0.09 -3.16 17.15
N ALA A 480 -0.26 -4.14 18.00
CA ALA A 480 -1.62 -4.42 18.48
C ALA A 480 -2.09 -3.37 19.49
#